data_AF-A0A355FVY8-F1
#
_entry.id   AF-A0A355FVY8-F1
#
_cell.length_a   1.000
_cell.length_b   1.000
_cell.length_c   1.000
_cell.angle_alpha   90.00
_cell.angle_beta   90.00
_cell.angle_gamma   90.00
#
_symmetry.space_group_name_H-M   'P 1'
#
loop_
_entity.id
_entity.type
_entity.pdbx_description
1 polymer ?
#
loop_
_entity_poly.entity_id
_entity_poly.type
_entity_poly.pdbx_seq_one_letter_code
_entity_poly.pdbx_strand_id
1 'polypeptide(L)'
;MRYCKFHWPMVLGVIGALAFVGEYLWHFILSSEELQAFHFLLLQTYVLGFSGMNFVSFILGIVQWFICGAVLGGLIAWLSASCKCRKGSEGGCCGAGHCGK
;
A
#
# COMPACT_ATOMS: atom_id res chain seq x y z
N MET A 1 1.08 14.92 14.96
CA MET A 1 2.04 13.91 14.47
C MET A 1 2.55 14.38 13.12
N ARG A 2 3.83 14.73 12.99
CA ARG A 2 4.43 15.10 11.70
C ARG A 2 5.02 13.84 11.08
N TYR A 3 4.30 13.20 10.16
CA TYR A 3 4.82 12.06 9.41
C TYR A 3 6.02 12.54 8.59
N CYS A 4 7.19 12.02 8.94
CA CYS A 4 8.39 12.26 8.19
C CYS A 4 8.26 11.57 6.82
N LYS A 5 8.68 12.27 5.75
CA LYS A 5 8.43 11.84 4.37
C LYS A 5 8.88 10.41 4.04
N PHE A 6 9.92 9.93 4.72
CA PHE A 6 10.45 8.58 4.55
C PHE A 6 9.50 7.46 5.03
N HIS A 7 8.48 7.79 5.83
CA HIS A 7 7.48 6.81 6.27
C HIS A 7 6.30 6.65 5.31
N TRP A 8 6.09 7.56 4.35
CA TRP A 8 4.98 7.46 3.40
C TRP A 8 4.94 6.14 2.61
N PRO A 9 6.06 5.60 2.10
CA PRO A 9 6.08 4.27 1.48
C PRO A 9 5.55 3.18 2.42
N MET A 10 6.05 3.13 3.66
CA MET A 10 5.63 2.10 4.61
C MET A 10 4.17 2.24 5.00
N VAL A 11 3.72 3.46 5.29
CA VAL A 11 2.33 3.76 5.67
C VAL A 11 1.37 3.38 4.55
N LEU A 12 1.63 3.82 3.32
CA LEU A 12 0.76 3.50 2.19
C LEU A 12 0.86 2.05 1.76
N GLY A 13 2.01 1.39 1.95
CA GLY A 13 2.12 -0.05 1.77
C GLY A 13 1.22 -0.81 2.74
N VAL A 14 1.27 -0.50 4.03
CA VAL A 14 0.38 -1.13 5.03
C VAL A 14 -1.09 -0.84 4.72
N ILE A 15 -1.44 0.41 4.37
CA ILE A 15 -2.80 0.77 3.99
C ILE A 15 -3.24 0.00 2.74
N GLY A 16 -2.37 -0.15 1.74
CA GLY A 16 -2.64 -0.95 0.54
C GLY A 16 -2.91 -2.42 0.87
N ALA A 17 -2.07 -3.04 1.70
CA ALA A 17 -2.29 -4.42 2.16
C ALA A 17 -3.62 -4.58 2.90
N LEU A 18 -3.97 -3.66 3.80
CA LEU A 18 -5.23 -3.68 4.53
C LEU A 18 -6.44 -3.46 3.60
N ALA A 19 -6.31 -2.58 2.60
CA ALA A 19 -7.34 -2.37 1.60
C ALA A 19 -7.62 -3.66 0.81
N PHE A 20 -6.57 -4.39 0.41
CA PHE A 20 -6.74 -5.70 -0.22
C PHE A 20 -7.46 -6.70 0.67
N VAL A 21 -7.12 -6.77 1.97
CA VAL A 21 -7.84 -7.64 2.92
C VAL A 21 -9.32 -7.25 2.99
N GLY A 22 -9.61 -5.94 3.00
CA GLY A 22 -10.98 -5.42 2.94
C GLY A 22 -11.73 -5.89 1.69
N GLU A 23 -11.12 -5.74 0.51
CA GLU A 23 -11.67 -6.21 -0.77
C GLU A 23 -11.91 -7.72 -0.76
N TYR A 24 -10.93 -8.49 -0.27
CA TYR A 24 -11.04 -9.94 -0.19
C TYR A 24 -12.20 -10.38 0.71
N LEU A 25 -12.42 -9.70 1.83
CA LEU A 25 -13.56 -9.97 2.73
C LEU A 25 -14.89 -9.47 2.14
N TRP A 26 -14.86 -8.34 1.42
CA TRP A 26 -16.03 -7.76 0.75
C TRP A 26 -16.67 -8.75 -0.23
N HIS A 27 -15.86 -9.59 -0.89
CA HIS A 27 -16.35 -10.66 -1.76
C HIS A 27 -17.41 -11.55 -1.09
N PHE A 28 -17.28 -11.85 0.21
CA PHE A 28 -18.21 -12.70 0.94
C PHE A 28 -19.49 -11.97 1.40
N ILE A 29 -19.48 -10.64 1.36
CA ILE A 29 -20.60 -9.79 1.76
C ILE A 29 -21.47 -9.45 0.54
N LEU A 30 -20.92 -9.51 -0.67
CA LEU A 30 -21.65 -9.29 -1.91
C LEU A 30 -22.76 -10.33 -2.10
N SER A 31 -24.00 -9.85 -2.20
CA SER A 31 -25.19 -10.69 -2.36
C SER A 31 -25.66 -10.82 -3.81
N SER A 32 -25.18 -9.96 -4.70
CA SER A 32 -25.50 -9.99 -6.14
C SER A 32 -24.47 -10.82 -6.88
N GLU A 33 -24.91 -11.88 -7.56
CA GLU A 33 -24.05 -12.78 -8.34
C GLU A 33 -23.28 -12.03 -9.44
N GLU A 34 -23.95 -11.12 -10.16
CA GLU A 34 -23.33 -10.27 -11.19
C GLU A 34 -22.20 -9.41 -10.61
N LEU A 35 -22.44 -8.79 -9.44
CA LEU A 35 -21.45 -7.94 -8.79
C LEU A 35 -20.28 -8.77 -8.24
N GLN A 36 -20.55 -9.97 -7.74
CA GLN A 36 -19.53 -10.90 -7.26
C GLN A 36 -18.64 -11.40 -8.40
N ALA A 37 -19.23 -11.74 -9.56
CA ALA A 37 -18.49 -12.13 -10.76
C ALA A 37 -17.61 -11.00 -11.28
N PHE A 38 -18.15 -9.77 -11.33
CA PHE A 38 -17.38 -8.60 -11.71
C PHE A 38 -16.22 -8.33 -10.76
N HIS A 39 -16.46 -8.39 -9.45
CA HIS A 39 -15.42 -8.21 -8.43
C HIS A 39 -14.30 -9.25 -8.54
N PHE A 40 -14.67 -10.52 -8.77
CA PHE A 40 -13.71 -11.58 -8.98
C PHE A 40 -12.86 -11.37 -10.25
N LEU A 41 -13.48 -10.89 -11.34
CA LEU A 41 -12.79 -10.57 -12.59
C LEU A 41 -11.80 -9.40 -12.42
N LEU A 42 -12.16 -8.40 -11.62
CA LEU A 42 -11.22 -7.33 -11.24
C LEU A 42 -10.02 -7.90 -10.47
N LEU A 43 -10.24 -8.74 -9.47
CA LEU A 43 -9.15 -9.35 -8.69
C LEU A 43 -8.21 -10.18 -9.59
N GLN A 44 -8.74 -10.96 -10.52
CA GLN A 44 -7.94 -11.70 -11.51
C GLN A 44 -7.12 -10.79 -12.43
N THR A 45 -7.65 -9.61 -12.77
CA THR A 45 -6.98 -8.67 -13.67
C THR A 45 -5.88 -7.90 -12.96
N TYR A 46 -6.13 -7.46 -11.73
CA TYR A 46 -5.21 -6.58 -11.00
C TYR A 46 -4.19 -7.34 -10.15
N VAL A 47 -4.49 -8.56 -9.69
CA VAL A 47 -3.58 -9.35 -8.86
C VAL A 47 -2.88 -10.43 -9.69
N LEU A 48 -1.57 -10.28 -9.84
CA LEU A 48 -0.74 -11.19 -10.61
C LEU A 48 -0.70 -12.58 -9.96
N GLY A 49 -1.03 -13.61 -10.73
CA GLY A 49 -1.07 -14.98 -10.24
C GLY A 49 -2.32 -15.32 -9.42
N PHE A 50 -3.33 -14.45 -9.40
CA PHE A 50 -4.61 -14.72 -8.75
C PHE A 50 -5.38 -15.81 -9.51
N SER A 51 -5.59 -16.94 -8.87
CA SER A 51 -6.32 -18.09 -9.42
C SER A 51 -7.67 -18.34 -8.73
N GLY A 52 -7.99 -17.51 -7.74
CA GLY A 52 -9.26 -17.52 -7.02
C GLY A 52 -9.12 -17.22 -5.53
N MET A 53 -10.15 -17.53 -4.76
CA MET A 53 -10.21 -17.29 -3.31
C MET A 53 -9.44 -18.36 -2.52
N ASN A 54 -8.19 -18.62 -2.89
CA ASN A 54 -7.29 -19.54 -2.21
C ASN A 54 -6.21 -18.81 -1.41
N PHE A 55 -5.61 -19.52 -0.46
CA PHE A 55 -4.61 -18.96 0.45
C PHE A 55 -3.40 -18.36 -0.29
N VAL A 56 -2.94 -19.00 -1.36
CA VAL A 56 -1.79 -18.51 -2.14
C VAL A 56 -2.12 -17.17 -2.81
N SER A 57 -3.27 -17.06 -3.46
CA SER A 57 -3.72 -15.84 -4.13
C SER A 57 -3.96 -14.70 -3.13
N PHE A 58 -4.41 -15.03 -1.92
CA PHE A 58 -4.54 -14.07 -0.82
C PHE A 58 -3.18 -13.48 -0.41
N ILE A 59 -2.17 -14.33 -0.19
CA ILE A 59 -0.82 -13.85 0.18
C ILE A 59 -0.19 -13.04 -0.95
N LEU A 60 -0.31 -13.49 -2.19
CA LEU A 60 0.18 -12.74 -3.36
C LEU A 60 -0.48 -11.37 -3.47
N GLY A 61 -1.79 -11.29 -3.28
CA GLY A 61 -2.54 -10.03 -3.29
C GLY A 61 -2.08 -9.07 -2.19
N ILE A 62 -1.88 -9.54 -0.95
CA ILE A 62 -1.34 -8.72 0.15
C ILE A 62 0.02 -8.14 -0.22
N VAL A 63 0.93 -8.98 -0.70
CA VAL A 63 2.30 -8.56 -1.04
C VAL A 63 2.27 -7.56 -2.19
N GLN A 64 1.50 -7.83 -3.24
CA GLN A 64 1.41 -6.94 -4.40
C GLN A 64 0.82 -5.58 -4.02
N TRP A 65 -0.29 -5.56 -3.27
CA TRP A 65 -0.92 -4.30 -2.84
C TRP A 65 -0.05 -3.53 -1.85
N PHE A 66 0.72 -4.21 -1.00
CA PHE A 66 1.74 -3.57 -0.16
C PHE A 66 2.79 -2.88 -1.03
N ILE A 67 3.32 -3.56 -2.05
CA ILE A 67 4.32 -3.00 -2.96
C ILE A 67 3.72 -1.81 -3.73
N CYS A 68 2.52 -1.94 -4.28
CA CYS A 68 1.83 -0.85 -4.99
C CYS A 68 1.63 0.37 -4.09
N GLY A 69 1.16 0.16 -2.85
CA GLY A 69 1.01 1.20 -1.85
C GLY A 69 2.35 1.86 -1.50
N ALA A 70 3.41 1.07 -1.35
CA ALA A 70 4.74 1.59 -1.06
C ALA A 70 5.33 2.39 -2.22
N VAL A 71 5.12 1.96 -3.46
CA VAL A 71 5.51 2.71 -4.67
C VAL A 71 4.76 4.04 -4.74
N LEU A 72 3.44 4.04 -4.48
CA LEU A 72 2.65 5.28 -4.39
C LEU A 72 3.16 6.20 -3.27
N GLY A 73 3.50 5.65 -2.10
CA GLY A 73 4.08 6.42 -1.01
C GLY A 73 5.46 7.00 -1.32
N GLY A 74 6.27 6.27 -2.09
CA GLY A 74 7.53 6.75 -2.64
C GLY A 74 7.35 7.90 -3.61
N LEU A 75 6.38 7.78 -4.52
CA LEU A 75 6.01 8.85 -5.46
C LEU A 75 5.53 10.11 -4.72
N ILE A 76 4.70 9.97 -3.69
CA ILE A 76 4.26 11.10 -2.87
C ILE A 76 5.43 11.72 -2.09
N ALA A 77 6.31 10.90 -1.52
CA ALA A 77 7.50 11.37 -0.85
C ALA A 77 8.45 12.13 -1.79
N TRP A 78 8.57 11.69 -3.04
CA TRP A 78 9.36 12.33 -4.10
C TRP A 78 8.73 13.65 -4.58
N LEU A 79 7.42 13.66 -4.86
CA LEU A 79 6.70 14.86 -5.32
C LEU A 79 6.56 15.94 -4.25
N SER A 80 6.51 15.54 -2.99
CA SER A 80 6.49 16.49 -1.89
C SER A 80 7.88 17.13 -1.77
N ALA A 81 8.13 18.24 -2.46
CA ALA A 81 9.43 18.94 -2.45
C ALA A 81 9.72 19.77 -1.17
N SER A 82 8.77 19.88 -0.21
CA SER A 82 8.77 21.06 0.70
C SER A 82 8.83 20.82 2.22
N CYS A 83 9.41 19.72 2.73
CA CYS A 83 9.70 19.60 4.17
C CYS A 83 11.21 19.59 4.36
N LYS A 84 11.72 20.75 4.76
CA LYS A 84 13.07 20.89 5.30
C LYS A 84 13.18 19.96 6.52
N CYS A 85 14.04 18.95 6.41
CA CYS A 85 14.53 18.19 7.57
C CYS A 85 15.08 19.21 8.57
N ARG A 86 14.32 19.56 9.62
CA ARG A 86 14.84 20.43 10.69
C ARG A 86 15.79 19.59 11.51
N LYS A 87 17.09 19.80 11.31
CA LYS A 87 18.18 19.26 12.12
C LYS A 87 17.91 19.65 13.58
N GLY A 88 17.76 18.68 14.48
CA GLY A 88 17.65 18.92 15.93
C GLY A 88 16.31 18.64 16.62
N SER A 89 15.35 17.92 16.00
CA SER A 89 14.29 17.30 16.81
C SER A 89 14.70 15.89 17.22
N GLU A 90 14.91 15.66 18.51
CA GLU A 90 15.08 14.33 19.07
C GLU A 90 13.94 13.43 18.58
N GLY A 91 14.28 12.37 17.82
CA GLY A 91 13.33 11.47 17.15
C GLY A 91 13.05 11.72 15.66
N GLY A 92 13.72 12.70 15.01
CA GLY A 92 13.54 12.99 13.58
C GLY A 92 14.35 12.08 12.66
N CYS A 93 13.72 11.57 11.59
CA CYS A 93 14.29 10.69 10.54
C CYS A 93 15.59 11.14 9.82
N CYS A 94 16.17 12.27 10.17
CA CYS A 94 17.38 12.77 9.51
C CYS A 94 18.67 12.11 10.08
N GLY A 95 18.53 10.95 10.76
CA GLY A 95 19.64 10.18 11.36
C GLY A 95 20.36 9.23 10.40
N ALA A 96 19.83 9.00 9.19
CA ALA A 96 20.48 8.18 8.18
C ALA A 96 21.22 9.04 7.15
N GLY A 97 22.35 9.63 7.55
CA GLY A 97 23.54 9.94 6.73
C GLY A 97 23.46 10.63 5.35
N HIS A 98 22.30 10.98 4.81
CA HIS A 98 22.13 11.36 3.39
C HIS A 98 21.34 12.65 3.17
N CYS A 99 21.43 13.62 4.08
CA CYS A 99 21.24 15.02 3.70
C CYS A 99 22.58 15.59 3.21
N GLY A 100 23.03 15.08 2.05
CA GLY A 100 24.21 15.57 1.35
C GLY A 100 23.84 16.70 0.39
N LYS A 101 24.28 17.92 0.76
CA LYS A 101 24.44 19.18 0.00
C LYS A 101 23.25 19.69 -0.80
#